data_AF-A0A497J1U2-F1
#
_entry.id   AF-A0A497J1U2-F1
#
_cell.length_a   1.000
_cell.length_b   1.000
_cell.length_c   1.000
_cell.angle_alpha   90.00
_cell.angle_beta   90.00
_cell.angle_gamma   90.00
#
_symmetry.space_group_name_H-M   'P 1'
#
loop_
_entity.id
_entity.type
_entity.pdbx_description
1 polymer ?
#
loop_
_entity_poly.entity_id
_entity_poly.type
_entity_poly.pdbx_seq_one_letter_code
_entity_poly.pdbx_strand_id
1 'polypeptide(L)'
;MRKLKVEIFVPHRMCSCSLEPIRRKLENIKKEIEDSHSVEIEIKIHSIISERAWILGIKKSMSMTINERVVLEGKMLNRKTIEKALKEEIKKI
;
A
#
# COMPACT_ATOMS: atom_id res chain seq x y z
N MET A 1 4.61 16.44 12.94
CA MET A 1 4.09 15.07 12.83
C MET A 1 4.77 14.38 11.67
N ARG A 2 5.20 13.12 11.81
CA ARG A 2 5.83 12.37 10.73
C ARG A 2 4.74 11.87 9.77
N LYS A 3 4.90 12.07 8.46
CA LYS A 3 3.92 11.67 7.45
C LYS A 3 4.46 10.51 6.60
N LEU A 4 3.64 9.48 6.43
CA LEU A 4 3.90 8.34 5.55
C LEU A 4 2.90 8.35 4.40
N LYS A 5 3.42 8.41 3.17
CA LYS A 5 2.60 8.29 1.96
C LYS A 5 2.65 6.85 1.48
N VAL A 6 1.53 6.16 1.52
CA VAL A 6 1.38 4.76 1.10
C VAL A 6 0.61 4.75 -0.22
N GLU A 7 1.21 4.24 -1.29
CA GLU A 7 0.55 4.13 -2.59
C GLU A 7 0.44 2.66 -2.98
N ILE A 8 -0.77 2.23 -3.32
CA ILE A 8 -1.06 0.83 -3.65
C ILE A 8 -1.51 0.76 -5.09
N PHE A 9 -0.85 -0.10 -5.83
CA PHE A 9 -1.04 -0.28 -7.24
C PHE A 9 -1.72 -1.62 -7.48
N VAL A 10 -2.94 -1.57 -8.03
CA VAL A 10 -3.78 -2.74 -8.26
C VAL A 10 -4.02 -2.92 -9.76
N PRO A 11 -4.09 -4.17 -10.29
CA PRO A 11 -4.38 -4.39 -11.69
C PRO A 11 -5.77 -3.86 -12.07
N HIS A 12 -5.89 -3.18 -13.21
CA HIS A 12 -7.15 -2.55 -13.66
C HIS A 12 -8.33 -3.52 -13.85
N ARG A 13 -8.05 -4.82 -14.04
CA ARG A 13 -9.09 -5.85 -14.14
C ARG A 13 -9.76 -6.19 -12.79
N MET A 14 -9.31 -5.63 -11.67
CA MET A 14 -10.00 -5.79 -10.39
C MET A 14 -11.20 -4.85 -10.29
N CYS A 15 -12.41 -5.40 -10.27
CA CYS A 15 -13.65 -4.65 -10.02
C CYS A 15 -13.60 -3.94 -8.66
N SER A 16 -14.32 -2.82 -8.52
CA SER A 16 -14.48 -2.08 -7.26
C SER A 16 -14.87 -2.99 -6.08
N CYS A 17 -15.72 -4.00 -6.31
CA CYS A 17 -16.13 -5.00 -5.32
C CYS A 17 -14.97 -5.79 -4.72
N SER A 18 -13.88 -5.98 -5.46
CA SER A 18 -12.67 -6.68 -5.01
C SER A 18 -11.68 -5.77 -4.28
N LEU A 19 -11.84 -4.44 -4.39
CA LEU A 19 -10.99 -3.43 -3.75
C LEU A 19 -11.52 -3.00 -2.38
N GLU A 20 -12.83 -3.02 -2.18
CA GLU A 20 -13.48 -2.68 -0.90
C GLU A 20 -12.90 -3.43 0.32
N PRO A 21 -12.70 -4.76 0.27
CA PRO A 21 -12.10 -5.50 1.39
C PRO A 21 -10.64 -5.08 1.66
N ILE A 22 -9.91 -4.69 0.61
CA ILE A 22 -8.51 -4.26 0.71
C ILE A 22 -8.46 -2.87 1.34
N ARG A 23 -9.31 -1.95 0.86
CA ARG A 23 -9.45 -0.59 1.41
C ARG A 23 -9.77 -0.63 2.90
N ARG A 24 -10.78 -1.40 3.30
CA ARG A 24 -11.17 -1.53 4.72
C ARG A 24 -10.05 -2.10 5.59
N LYS A 25 -9.29 -3.09 5.08
CA LYS A 25 -8.12 -3.63 5.79
C LYS A 25 -7.03 -2.58 5.98
N LEU A 26 -6.74 -1.80 4.94
CA LEU A 26 -5.72 -0.75 5.00
C LEU A 26 -6.12 0.38 5.94
N GLU A 27 -7.40 0.77 5.96
CA GLU A 27 -7.91 1.77 6.90
C GLU A 27 -7.81 1.32 8.36
N ASN A 28 -8.09 0.05 8.65
CA ASN A 28 -7.90 -0.50 9.99
C ASN A 28 -6.41 -0.47 10.40
N ILE A 29 -5.51 -0.93 9.53
CA ILE A 29 -4.07 -0.91 9.78
C ILE A 29 -3.56 0.53 9.97
N LYS A 30 -4.05 1.46 9.14
CA LYS A 30 -3.76 2.89 9.26
C LYS A 30 -4.10 3.39 10.66
N LYS A 31 -5.35 3.19 11.11
CA LYS A 31 -5.79 3.65 12.44
C LYS A 31 -4.94 3.07 13.57
N GLU A 32 -4.66 1.76 13.54
CA GLU A 32 -3.83 1.10 14.55
C GLU A 32 -2.42 1.71 14.63
N ILE A 33 -1.81 2.04 13.49
CA ILE A 33 -0.45 2.58 13.44
C ILE A 33 -0.40 4.06 13.78
N GLU A 34 -1.35 4.86 13.30
CA GLU A 34 -1.46 6.29 13.63
C GLU A 34 -1.62 6.49 15.15
N ASP A 35 -2.48 5.68 15.78
CA ASP A 35 -2.71 5.68 17.23
C ASP A 35 -1.44 5.28 18.01
N SER A 36 -0.74 4.24 17.54
CA SER A 36 0.43 3.71 18.25
C SER A 36 1.73 4.52 18.08
N HIS A 37 1.90 5.26 16.97
CA HIS A 37 3.20 5.85 16.60
C HIS A 37 3.17 7.37 16.36
N SER A 38 2.04 8.07 16.59
CA SER A 38 1.92 9.52 16.33
C SER A 38 2.39 9.93 14.92
N VAL A 39 2.05 9.11 13.92
CA VAL A 39 2.32 9.33 12.51
C VAL A 39 1.02 9.64 11.76
N GLU A 40 1.09 10.42 10.69
CA GLU A 40 -0.02 10.59 9.73
C GLU A 40 0.22 9.67 8.54
N ILE A 41 -0.76 8.84 8.18
CA ILE A 41 -0.65 7.91 7.04
C ILE A 41 -1.64 8.33 5.93
N GLU A 42 -1.12 8.69 4.76
CA GLU A 42 -1.93 8.98 3.57
C GLU A 42 -1.92 7.76 2.65
N ILE A 43 -3.06 7.10 2.45
CA ILE A 43 -3.19 5.93 1.57
C ILE A 43 -3.85 6.33 0.27
N LYS A 44 -3.22 6.02 -0.86
CA LYS A 44 -3.79 6.17 -2.21
C LYS A 44 -3.79 4.83 -2.94
N ILE A 45 -4.89 4.50 -3.60
CA ILE A 45 -5.02 3.29 -4.41
C ILE A 45 -5.10 3.70 -5.88
N HIS A 46 -4.17 3.20 -6.68
CA HIS A 46 -4.06 3.45 -8.10
C HIS A 46 -4.38 2.18 -8.88
N SER A 47 -5.29 2.30 -9.84
CA SER A 47 -5.57 1.24 -10.80
C SER A 47 -4.57 1.33 -11.94
N ILE A 48 -3.73 0.30 -12.12
CA ILE A 48 -2.78 0.24 -13.22
C ILE A 48 -3.42 -0.49 -14.40
N ILE A 49 -3.67 0.25 -15.48
CA ILE A 49 -3.98 -0.29 -16.81
C ILE A 49 -2.69 -0.95 -17.33
N SER A 50 -2.78 -2.19 -17.79
CA SER A 50 -1.64 -3.09 -18.07
C SER A 50 -0.52 -2.49 -18.93
N GLU A 51 -0.80 -1.50 -19.77
CA GLU A 51 0.20 -0.80 -20.60
C GLU A 51 1.14 0.11 -19.79
N ARG A 52 0.69 0.72 -18.68
CA ARG A 52 1.54 1.55 -17.81
C ARG A 52 2.31 0.76 -16.76
N ALA A 53 1.93 -0.50 -16.51
CA ALA A 53 2.60 -1.38 -15.55
C ALA A 53 4.04 -1.68 -15.97
N TRP A 54 4.26 -1.87 -17.28
CA TRP A 54 5.57 -2.14 -17.86
C TRP A 54 6.54 -0.96 -17.74
N ILE A 55 6.04 0.27 -17.87
CA ILE A 55 6.84 1.50 -17.76
C ILE A 55 7.41 1.67 -16.34
N LEU A 56 6.71 1.16 -15.34
CA LEU A 56 7.11 1.23 -13.93
C LEU A 56 7.82 -0.04 -13.43
N GLY A 57 8.06 -1.03 -14.29
CA GLY A 57 8.61 -2.34 -13.88
C GLY A 57 7.67 -3.18 -13.01
N ILE A 58 6.43 -2.72 -12.80
CA ILE A 58 5.44 -3.36 -11.94
C ILE A 58 4.88 -4.58 -12.67
N LYS A 59 5.24 -5.78 -12.20
CA LYS A 59 4.64 -7.05 -12.67
C LYS A 59 3.12 -6.97 -12.56
N LYS A 60 2.38 -7.80 -13.32
CA LYS A 60 0.89 -7.90 -13.39
C LYS A 60 0.15 -8.13 -12.05
N SER A 61 0.86 -8.02 -10.93
CA SER A 61 0.49 -8.24 -9.55
C SER A 61 0.35 -6.92 -8.77
N MET A 62 -0.39 -6.98 -7.67
CA MET A 62 -0.53 -5.87 -6.73
C MET A 62 0.82 -5.46 -6.13
N SER A 63 1.04 -4.15 -5.96
CA SER A 63 2.27 -3.58 -5.39
C SER A 63 1.97 -2.45 -4.41
N MET A 64 2.88 -2.19 -3.48
CA MET A 64 2.75 -1.13 -2.48
C MET A 64 4.07 -0.38 -2.33
N THR A 65 3.98 0.94 -2.38
CA THR A 65 5.09 1.85 -2.08
C THR A 65 4.80 2.61 -0.78
N ILE A 66 5.89 2.97 -0.09
CA ILE A 66 5.86 3.86 1.08
C ILE A 66 6.90 4.95 0.80
N ASN A 67 6.49 6.22 0.85
CA ASN A 67 7.35 7.37 0.53
C ASN A 67 8.13 7.16 -0.78
N GLU A 68 7.42 6.80 -1.85
CA GLU A 68 7.96 6.55 -3.20
C GLU A 68 8.89 5.34 -3.35
N ARG A 69 9.17 4.60 -2.27
CA ARG A 69 9.95 3.36 -2.32
C ARG A 69 9.05 2.14 -2.43
N VAL A 70 9.36 1.23 -3.36
CA VAL A 70 8.67 -0.06 -3.46
C VAL A 70 9.01 -0.91 -2.24
N VAL A 71 8.00 -1.22 -1.43
CA VAL A 71 8.16 -2.04 -0.23
C VAL A 71 7.59 -3.44 -0.44
N LEU A 72 6.55 -3.58 -1.26
CA LEU A 72 5.99 -4.87 -1.65
C LEU A 72 5.69 -4.91 -3.15
N GLU A 73 6.14 -5.97 -3.81
CA GLU A 73 5.85 -6.28 -5.21
C GLU A 73 5.49 -7.76 -5.33
N GLY A 74 4.57 -8.13 -6.23
CA GLY A 74 4.41 -9.54 -6.61
C GLY A 74 3.62 -10.42 -5.64
N LYS A 75 3.30 -9.93 -4.45
CA LYS A 75 2.66 -10.71 -3.38
C LYS A 75 1.27 -10.16 -3.08
N MET A 76 0.36 -11.06 -2.73
CA MET A 76 -0.95 -10.72 -2.19
C MET A 76 -0.74 -9.86 -0.93
N LEU A 77 -1.29 -8.64 -0.91
CA LEU A 77 -1.16 -7.71 0.21
C LEU A 77 -1.84 -8.29 1.44
N ASN A 78 -1.07 -8.99 2.26
CA ASN A 78 -1.54 -9.57 3.50
C ASN A 78 -1.25 -8.62 4.68
N ARG A 79 -2.15 -8.62 5.67
CA ARG A 79 -2.10 -7.71 6.82
C ARG A 79 -0.73 -7.72 7.52
N LYS A 80 -0.22 -8.91 7.86
CA LYS A 80 1.08 -9.08 8.55
C LYS A 80 2.23 -8.44 7.79
N THR A 81 2.22 -8.55 6.46
CA THR A 81 3.30 -8.02 5.61
C THR A 81 3.24 -6.50 5.53
N ILE A 82 2.04 -5.93 5.41
CA ILE A 82 1.83 -4.48 5.39
C ILE A 82 2.21 -3.85 6.73
N GLU A 83 1.76 -4.44 7.85
CA GLU A 83 2.11 -3.96 9.18
C GLU A 83 3.62 -3.99 9.43
N LYS A 84 4.29 -5.08 9.04
CA LYS A 84 5.74 -5.20 9.16
C LYS A 84 6.45 -4.10 8.36
N ALA A 85 6.08 -3.95 7.09
CA ALA A 85 6.62 -2.93 6.19
C ALA A 85 6.48 -1.51 6.77
N LEU A 86 5.28 -1.16 7.26
CA LEU A 86 5.03 0.15 7.86
C LEU A 86 5.85 0.37 9.13
N LYS A 87 5.93 -0.63 10.03
CA LYS A 87 6.75 -0.55 11.25
C LYS A 87 8.24 -0.39 10.94
N GLU A 88 8.74 -1.09 9.92
CA GLU A 88 10.14 -0.95 9.49
C GLU A 88 10.43 0.43 8.90
N GLU A 89 9.50 1.01 8.13
CA GLU A 89 9.67 2.38 7.61
C GLU A 89 9.55 3.43 8.73
N ILE A 90 8.65 3.26 9.69
CA ILE A 90 8.54 4.16 10.85
C ILE A 90 9.83 4.18 11.66
N LYS A 91 10.51 3.04 11.83
CA LYS A 91 11.79 2.96 12.54
C LYS A 91 12.93 3.71 11.85
N LYS A 92 12.82 3.96 10.54
CA LYS A 92 13.86 4.65 9.74
C LYS A 92 13.70 6.17 9.74
N ILE A 93 12.61 6.70 10.31
CA ILE A 93 12.24 8.12 10.35
C ILE A 93 12.22 8.59 11.80
#